data_AF-A0A4W3JE24-F1
#
_entry.id   AF-A0A4W3JE24-F1
#
_cell.length_a   1.000
_cell.length_b   1.000
_cell.length_c   1.000
_cell.angle_alpha   90.00
_cell.angle_beta   90.00
_cell.angle_gamma   90.00
#
_symmetry.space_group_name_H-M   'P 1'
#
loop_
_entity.id
_entity.type
_entity.pdbx_description
1 polymer ?
#
loop_
_entity_poly.entity_id
_entity_poly.type
_entity_poly.pdbx_seq_one_letter_code
_entity_poly.pdbx_strand_id
1 'polypeptide(L)'
;MSEASGCMQRLRGSAAAAQGGKTCRGLTRGGSPAAMPLVRPPQARRALAFALLLAACVSGALIPEPEVKVEVLSKPFICQRKTKLGDMLLMHYSGFLDKDGTMFHSSHKQNNGQPIWFTLGIKETIQGWDRGLQNMCAGEKRKLTIPPVYAYGKKGKGKIPPESIVIFEIELLEIRNGPRSHDSFMEMDLNDDWKLSRDEVRHYLRKEFEKYGVPQNETHQENLVKDIFDHEDEDHDGFISSREFTYKHDEL
;
A
#
# COMPACT_ATOMS: atom_id res chain seq x y z
N MET A 1 10.30 21.46 -56.50
CA MET A 1 10.13 22.85 -56.99
C MET A 1 9.68 23.68 -55.79
N SER A 2 10.43 24.72 -55.39
CA SER A 2 10.23 25.59 -54.21
C SER A 2 10.07 24.89 -52.85
N GLU A 3 10.67 25.32 -51.72
CA GLU A 3 11.27 26.59 -51.27
C GLU A 3 10.34 27.82 -51.13
N ALA A 4 9.91 28.03 -49.88
CA ALA A 4 9.92 29.30 -49.11
C ALA A 4 9.71 28.89 -47.62
N SER A 5 10.51 29.25 -46.61
CA SER A 5 11.30 30.44 -46.27
C SER A 5 10.46 31.63 -45.80
N GLY A 6 10.68 32.06 -44.54
CA GLY A 6 9.99 33.19 -43.91
C GLY A 6 10.53 33.49 -42.51
N CYS A 7 11.18 34.64 -42.32
CA CYS A 7 11.77 35.05 -41.04
C CYS A 7 11.77 36.58 -40.87
N MET A 8 11.13 37.09 -39.82
CA MET A 8 11.32 38.44 -39.24
C MET A 8 11.03 38.34 -37.72
N GLN A 9 11.96 38.69 -36.82
CA GLN A 9 12.29 40.05 -36.32
C GLN A 9 11.15 40.67 -35.49
N ARG A 10 11.27 40.73 -34.15
CA ARG A 10 12.06 41.65 -33.29
C ARG A 10 11.36 43.01 -33.01
N LEU A 11 11.08 43.27 -31.74
CA LEU A 11 11.03 44.61 -31.13
C LEU A 11 11.88 44.65 -29.84
N ARG A 12 12.13 45.86 -29.29
CA ARG A 12 13.16 46.14 -28.25
C ARG A 12 12.65 47.09 -27.15
N GLY A 13 13.21 46.94 -25.94
CA GLY A 13 13.17 47.86 -24.79
C GLY A 13 13.52 47.08 -23.50
N SER A 14 14.53 47.37 -22.66
CA SER A 14 15.38 48.56 -22.41
C SER A 14 14.62 49.74 -21.76
N ALA A 15 15.01 50.33 -20.61
CA ALA A 15 16.09 50.09 -19.60
C ALA A 15 15.55 50.50 -18.19
N ALA A 16 16.26 50.66 -17.05
CA ALA A 16 17.67 50.72 -16.63
C ALA A 16 17.75 50.30 -15.12
N ALA A 17 18.72 49.53 -14.61
CA ALA A 17 20.12 49.84 -14.22
C ALA A 17 20.32 50.78 -13.00
N ALA A 18 20.93 50.26 -11.92
CA ALA A 18 21.64 51.00 -10.86
C ALA A 18 22.69 50.09 -10.19
N GLN A 19 23.82 50.62 -9.74
CA GLN A 19 24.93 49.87 -9.12
C GLN A 19 25.57 50.61 -7.93
N GLY A 20 26.17 49.86 -7.01
CA GLY A 20 27.17 50.35 -6.05
C GLY A 20 26.75 50.27 -4.56
N GLY A 21 27.66 50.06 -3.60
CA GLY A 21 29.06 49.64 -3.72
C GLY A 21 30.04 50.29 -2.73
N LYS A 22 31.01 49.49 -2.28
CA LYS A 22 32.24 49.82 -1.51
C LYS A 22 32.14 49.88 0.03
N THR A 23 33.27 49.55 0.63
CA THR A 23 33.59 49.40 2.07
C THR A 23 34.71 50.37 2.47
N CYS A 24 34.90 50.65 3.77
CA CYS A 24 36.23 50.89 4.38
C CYS A 24 36.20 50.93 5.93
N ARG A 25 37.37 51.07 6.59
CA ARG A 25 37.61 50.85 8.03
C ARG A 25 38.17 52.07 8.80
N GLY A 26 37.89 52.12 10.12
CA GLY A 26 38.81 52.62 11.16
C GLY A 26 38.81 54.13 11.48
N LEU A 27 39.44 54.62 12.57
CA LEU A 27 39.98 53.97 13.79
C LEU A 27 40.29 55.03 14.89
N THR A 28 40.28 54.66 16.19
CA THR A 28 40.72 55.47 17.38
C THR A 28 39.81 56.67 17.72
N ARG A 29 39.77 57.29 18.92
CA ARG A 29 40.44 57.20 20.27
C ARG A 29 39.52 57.94 21.29
N GLY A 30 39.52 57.79 22.62
CA GLY A 30 40.21 56.91 23.58
C GLY A 30 40.43 57.62 24.95
N GLY A 31 39.88 57.13 26.08
CA GLY A 31 39.94 57.80 27.40
C GLY A 31 39.48 56.94 28.60
N SER A 32 39.99 57.26 29.81
CA SER A 32 39.76 56.60 31.12
C SER A 32 40.34 57.51 32.24
N PRO A 33 40.17 57.27 33.57
CA PRO A 33 39.47 56.18 34.28
C PRO A 33 38.60 56.63 35.50
N ALA A 34 38.25 55.67 36.37
CA ALA A 34 38.13 55.76 37.85
C ALA A 34 36.76 55.71 38.59
N ALA A 35 36.75 54.84 39.62
CA ALA A 35 36.08 54.90 40.94
C ALA A 35 34.53 54.84 41.10
N MET A 36 34.08 53.71 41.70
CA MET A 36 33.25 53.53 42.93
C MET A 36 32.50 54.73 43.57
N PRO A 37 31.33 54.52 44.23
CA PRO A 37 31.13 53.44 45.23
C PRO A 37 29.81 52.63 45.20
N LEU A 38 29.79 51.57 46.04
CA LEU A 38 28.66 50.69 46.31
C LEU A 38 27.72 51.28 47.38
N VAL A 39 26.40 51.16 47.16
CA VAL A 39 25.36 51.29 48.21
C VAL A 39 24.37 50.13 48.06
N ARG A 40 24.01 49.47 49.17
CA ARG A 40 23.04 48.36 49.20
C ARG A 40 21.71 48.80 49.86
N PRO A 41 20.54 48.57 49.24
CA PRO A 41 19.26 48.53 49.93
C PRO A 41 19.06 47.17 50.66
N PRO A 42 18.10 47.07 51.61
CA PRO A 42 18.04 45.96 52.59
C PRO A 42 17.28 44.71 52.11
N GLN A 43 17.45 43.62 52.87
CA GLN A 43 16.79 42.33 52.63
C GLN A 43 15.29 42.36 52.99
N ALA A 44 14.43 41.97 52.03
CA ALA A 44 13.09 41.44 52.31
C ALA A 44 13.12 39.90 52.22
N ARG A 45 12.28 39.22 53.00
CA ARG A 45 12.32 37.74 53.20
C ARG A 45 11.11 37.04 52.57
N ARG A 46 11.33 35.81 52.10
CA ARG A 46 10.34 34.78 51.66
C ARG A 46 9.66 35.12 50.32
N ALA A 47 9.13 34.14 49.58
CA ALA A 47 8.99 32.70 49.85
C ALA A 47 9.56 31.83 48.71
N LEU A 48 9.73 30.52 48.95
CA LEU A 48 10.05 29.56 47.89
C LEU A 48 8.81 29.28 47.04
N ALA A 49 8.98 29.32 45.72
CA ALA A 49 8.07 28.73 44.76
C ALA A 49 8.89 27.86 43.78
N PHE A 50 9.36 26.71 44.25
CA PHE A 50 9.99 25.70 43.39
C PHE A 50 8.88 25.04 42.56
N ALA A 51 8.47 25.71 41.49
CA ALA A 51 7.56 25.17 40.48
C ALA A 51 8.32 24.11 39.65
N LEU A 52 8.58 22.96 40.28
CA LEU A 52 9.16 21.80 39.61
C LEU A 52 8.09 21.22 38.69
N LEU A 53 7.95 21.82 37.51
CA LEU A 53 7.17 21.29 36.41
C LEU A 53 7.78 19.94 36.00
N LEU A 54 7.28 18.88 36.65
CA LEU A 54 7.35 17.53 36.15
C LEU A 54 6.55 17.47 34.84
N ALA A 55 7.20 17.91 33.76
CA ALA A 55 6.89 17.50 32.41
C ALA A 55 7.16 15.99 32.35
N ALA A 56 6.22 15.22 32.90
CA ALA A 56 6.14 13.79 32.67
C ALA A 56 5.88 13.63 31.17
N CYS A 57 6.95 13.44 30.41
CA CYS A 57 6.86 12.90 29.07
C CYS A 57 6.20 11.54 29.20
N VAL A 58 4.87 11.52 29.03
CA VAL A 58 4.11 10.32 28.73
C VAL A 58 4.55 9.93 27.32
N SER A 59 5.71 9.29 27.26
CA SER A 59 6.20 8.56 26.11
C SER A 59 5.23 7.39 25.91
N GLY A 60 4.10 7.69 25.29
CA GLY A 60 3.16 6.70 24.81
C GLY A 60 3.91 5.84 23.82
N ALA A 61 4.43 4.72 24.31
CA ALA A 61 5.11 3.75 23.48
C ALA A 61 4.08 3.23 22.47
N LEU A 62 4.20 3.70 21.23
CA LEU A 62 3.42 3.18 20.11
C LEU A 62 3.67 1.68 20.09
N ILE A 63 2.62 0.92 20.40
CA ILE A 63 2.65 -0.54 20.29
C ILE A 63 2.92 -0.81 18.81
N PRO A 64 3.99 -1.56 18.45
CA PRO A 64 4.27 -1.83 17.05
C PRO A 64 3.09 -2.57 16.43
N GLU A 65 2.67 -2.13 15.25
CA GLU A 65 1.62 -2.80 14.50
C GLU A 65 2.00 -4.30 14.31
N PRO A 66 1.05 -5.23 14.52
CA PRO A 66 1.32 -6.65 14.43
C PRO A 66 1.59 -7.08 12.98
N GLU A 67 2.85 -7.32 12.63
CA GLU A 67 3.25 -7.69 11.26
C GLU A 67 3.21 -9.20 10.95
N VAL A 68 3.16 -9.55 9.66
CA VAL A 68 3.38 -10.92 9.19
C VAL A 68 4.87 -11.16 9.03
N LYS A 69 5.43 -12.13 9.76
CA LYS A 69 6.82 -12.52 9.57
C LYS A 69 6.95 -13.41 8.33
N VAL A 70 7.74 -12.97 7.35
CA VAL A 70 8.01 -13.71 6.11
C VAL A 70 9.43 -14.29 6.14
N GLU A 71 9.53 -15.62 6.20
CA GLU A 71 10.79 -16.37 6.05
C GLU A 71 10.80 -17.05 4.68
N VAL A 72 11.83 -16.86 3.86
CA VAL A 72 11.97 -17.59 2.58
C VAL A 72 12.83 -18.83 2.80
N LEU A 73 12.25 -20.01 2.58
CA LEU A 73 12.88 -21.31 2.82
C LEU A 73 13.75 -21.75 1.62
N SER A 74 13.28 -21.50 0.40
CA SER A 74 14.04 -21.78 -0.84
C SER A 74 13.56 -20.87 -1.97
N LYS A 75 14.46 -20.52 -2.90
CA LYS A 75 14.15 -19.78 -4.13
C LYS A 75 14.57 -20.56 -5.37
N PRO A 76 13.89 -20.37 -6.52
CA PRO A 76 14.37 -20.88 -7.80
C PRO A 76 15.68 -20.17 -8.20
N PHE A 77 16.50 -20.83 -9.02
CA PHE A 77 17.74 -20.22 -9.54
C PHE A 77 17.47 -19.04 -10.50
N ILE A 78 16.35 -19.07 -11.22
CA ILE A 78 15.89 -18.00 -12.11
C ILE A 78 14.47 -17.61 -11.69
N CYS A 79 14.21 -16.30 -11.59
CA CYS A 79 12.88 -15.75 -11.33
C CYS A 79 12.50 -14.80 -12.47
N GLN A 80 11.68 -15.29 -13.41
CA GLN A 80 11.23 -14.50 -14.58
C GLN A 80 10.05 -13.57 -14.24
N ARG A 81 9.12 -14.04 -13.40
CA ARG A 81 7.96 -13.29 -12.89
C ARG A 81 7.95 -13.35 -11.38
N LYS A 82 7.56 -12.24 -10.76
CA LYS A 82 7.17 -12.16 -9.35
C LYS A 82 5.66 -11.95 -9.24
N THR A 83 5.08 -12.40 -8.14
CA THR A 83 3.67 -12.16 -7.81
C THR A 83 3.38 -10.67 -7.58
N LYS A 84 2.37 -10.15 -8.28
CA LYS A 84 1.75 -8.84 -8.06
C LYS A 84 0.29 -8.99 -7.59
N LEU A 85 -0.31 -7.91 -7.11
CA LEU A 85 -1.75 -7.90 -6.79
C LEU A 85 -2.55 -8.21 -8.06
N GLY A 86 -3.64 -8.97 -7.92
CA GLY A 86 -4.44 -9.49 -9.03
C GLY A 86 -3.89 -10.75 -9.71
N ASP A 87 -2.73 -11.27 -9.32
CA ASP A 87 -2.23 -12.56 -9.82
C ASP A 87 -2.98 -13.75 -9.20
N MET A 88 -3.28 -14.77 -10.01
CA MET A 88 -3.71 -16.09 -9.54
C MET A 88 -2.48 -16.98 -9.30
N LEU A 89 -2.40 -17.52 -8.08
CA LEU A 89 -1.29 -18.31 -7.59
C LEU A 89 -1.70 -19.78 -7.48
N LEU A 90 -1.01 -20.69 -8.20
CA LEU A 90 -1.15 -22.13 -7.98
C LEU A 90 -0.16 -22.55 -6.91
N MET A 91 -0.62 -23.06 -5.77
CA MET A 91 0.28 -23.36 -4.66
C MET A 91 -0.13 -24.54 -3.79
N HIS A 92 0.87 -25.17 -3.19
CA HIS A 92 0.71 -26.06 -2.05
C HIS A 92 0.92 -25.31 -0.75
N TYR A 93 0.27 -25.75 0.32
CA TYR A 93 0.43 -25.18 1.65
C TYR A 93 0.21 -26.21 2.77
N SER A 94 0.81 -25.93 3.92
CA SER A 94 0.51 -26.59 5.20
C SER A 94 0.43 -25.54 6.32
N GLY A 95 -0.68 -25.55 7.07
CA GLY A 95 -0.98 -24.63 8.15
C GLY A 95 -0.90 -25.32 9.52
N PHE A 96 -0.19 -24.70 10.45
CA PHE A 96 0.13 -25.20 11.78
C PHE A 96 -0.18 -24.14 12.86
N LEU A 97 -0.59 -24.57 14.05
CA LEU A 97 -0.67 -23.68 15.21
C LEU A 97 0.74 -23.43 15.77
N ASP A 98 1.08 -22.17 16.04
CA ASP A 98 2.41 -21.77 16.54
C ASP A 98 2.70 -22.36 17.94
N LYS A 99 1.66 -22.46 18.78
CA LYS A 99 1.74 -22.86 20.19
C LYS A 99 2.22 -24.30 20.43
N ASP A 100 1.87 -25.23 19.54
CA ASP A 100 2.09 -26.68 19.72
C ASP A 100 2.56 -27.41 18.45
N GLY A 101 2.66 -26.71 17.31
CA GLY A 101 3.00 -27.31 16.02
C GLY A 101 1.87 -28.13 15.38
N THR A 102 0.65 -28.11 15.92
CA THR A 102 -0.45 -28.94 15.40
C THR A 102 -0.87 -28.48 14.00
N MET A 103 -0.67 -29.35 13.01
CA MET A 103 -1.14 -29.13 11.63
C MET A 103 -2.67 -29.13 11.57
N PHE A 104 -3.28 -27.98 11.33
CA PHE A 104 -4.74 -27.86 11.20
C PHE A 104 -5.23 -28.07 9.75
N HIS A 105 -4.43 -27.71 8.73
CA HIS A 105 -4.76 -27.86 7.32
C HIS A 105 -3.54 -28.13 6.43
N SER A 106 -3.71 -28.81 5.30
CA SER A 106 -2.69 -28.93 4.25
C SER A 106 -3.33 -29.29 2.91
N SER A 107 -2.88 -28.69 1.80
CA SER A 107 -3.32 -29.09 0.45
C SER A 107 -3.09 -30.58 0.19
N HIS A 108 -1.98 -31.14 0.71
CA HIS A 108 -1.63 -32.54 0.48
C HIS A 108 -2.57 -33.53 1.18
N LYS A 109 -3.21 -33.13 2.29
CA LYS A 109 -4.09 -33.99 3.10
C LYS A 109 -5.58 -33.72 2.88
N GLN A 110 -5.98 -32.46 2.74
CA GLN A 110 -7.39 -32.07 2.61
C GLN A 110 -7.88 -31.94 1.15
N ASN A 111 -6.97 -31.80 0.17
CA ASN A 111 -7.32 -31.60 -1.25
C ASN A 111 -6.82 -32.75 -2.15
N ASN A 112 -6.83 -33.99 -1.66
CA ASN A 112 -6.40 -35.20 -2.38
C ASN A 112 -5.03 -35.06 -3.07
N GLY A 113 -4.06 -34.42 -2.41
CA GLY A 113 -2.73 -34.17 -2.96
C GLY A 113 -2.64 -32.98 -3.92
N GLN A 114 -3.74 -32.34 -4.31
CA GLN A 114 -3.78 -31.30 -5.34
C GLN A 114 -3.45 -29.90 -4.77
N PRO A 115 -2.76 -29.03 -5.54
CA PRO A 115 -2.59 -27.62 -5.18
C PRO A 115 -3.92 -26.86 -5.27
N ILE A 116 -3.94 -25.63 -4.74
CA ILE A 116 -5.08 -24.70 -4.86
C ILE A 116 -4.70 -23.50 -5.73
N TRP A 117 -5.71 -22.89 -6.35
CA TRP A 117 -5.62 -21.51 -6.82
C TRP A 117 -5.97 -20.54 -5.68
N PHE A 118 -5.36 -19.36 -5.70
CA PHE A 118 -5.62 -18.26 -4.78
C PHE A 118 -5.32 -16.93 -5.48
N THR A 119 -6.18 -15.92 -5.35
CA THR A 119 -6.03 -14.62 -6.01
C THR A 119 -5.42 -13.61 -5.04
N LEU A 120 -4.22 -13.12 -5.37
CA LEU A 120 -3.45 -12.27 -4.46
C LEU A 120 -4.02 -10.84 -4.38
N GLY A 121 -4.31 -10.36 -3.18
CA GLY A 121 -4.66 -8.97 -2.89
C GLY A 121 -6.16 -8.68 -2.76
N ILE A 122 -7.04 -9.64 -3.05
CA ILE A 122 -8.50 -9.45 -3.02
C ILE A 122 -9.15 -9.94 -1.71
N LYS A 123 -8.38 -10.20 -0.65
CA LYS A 123 -8.84 -10.69 0.67
C LYS A 123 -9.61 -12.02 0.63
N GLU A 124 -9.38 -12.86 -0.39
CA GLU A 124 -10.07 -14.14 -0.63
C GLU A 124 -9.97 -15.16 0.54
N THR A 125 -8.94 -15.07 1.40
CA THR A 125 -8.72 -16.04 2.48
C THR A 125 -8.40 -15.38 3.82
N ILE A 126 -7.14 -15.00 4.06
CA ILE A 126 -6.72 -14.29 5.28
C ILE A 126 -5.73 -13.18 4.89
N GLN A 127 -5.83 -12.01 5.52
CA GLN A 127 -4.99 -10.85 5.18
C GLN A 127 -3.49 -11.15 5.29
N GLY A 128 -3.10 -12.13 6.11
CA GLY A 128 -1.71 -12.53 6.25
C GLY A 128 -1.12 -13.21 5.01
N TRP A 129 -1.95 -13.82 4.16
CA TRP A 129 -1.52 -14.34 2.85
C TRP A 129 -1.29 -13.18 1.86
N ASP A 130 -2.22 -12.21 1.80
CA ASP A 130 -2.07 -11.03 0.93
C ASP A 130 -0.83 -10.19 1.25
N ARG A 131 -0.43 -10.14 2.53
CA ARG A 131 0.82 -9.50 2.97
C ARG A 131 2.05 -10.38 2.73
N GLY A 132 1.96 -11.69 2.96
CA GLY A 132 3.10 -12.61 2.92
C GLY A 132 3.50 -13.16 1.54
N LEU A 133 2.59 -13.14 0.56
CA LEU A 133 2.77 -13.79 -0.75
C LEU A 133 3.15 -12.84 -1.91
N GLN A 134 3.27 -11.54 -1.66
CA GLN A 134 3.76 -10.56 -2.65
C GLN A 134 5.24 -10.78 -2.99
N ASN A 135 5.67 -10.38 -4.19
CA ASN A 135 7.08 -10.45 -4.62
C ASN A 135 7.69 -11.88 -4.55
N MET A 136 6.87 -12.92 -4.75
CA MET A 136 7.25 -14.34 -4.71
C MET A 136 7.48 -14.89 -6.13
N CYS A 137 8.43 -15.80 -6.29
CA CYS A 137 8.75 -16.43 -7.57
C CYS A 137 8.12 -17.84 -7.69
N ALA A 138 7.76 -18.29 -8.90
CA ALA A 138 7.39 -19.69 -9.11
C ALA A 138 8.58 -20.62 -8.75
N GLY A 139 8.33 -21.66 -7.96
CA GLY A 139 9.35 -22.50 -7.33
C GLY A 139 9.92 -21.96 -6.01
N GLU A 140 9.44 -20.82 -5.50
CA GLU A 140 9.79 -20.30 -4.17
C GLU A 140 8.98 -21.02 -3.08
N LYS A 141 9.60 -21.24 -1.92
CA LYS A 141 8.93 -21.71 -0.70
C LYS A 141 9.09 -20.70 0.42
N ARG A 142 8.01 -20.40 1.12
CA ARG A 142 7.95 -19.46 2.25
C ARG A 142 7.35 -20.10 3.48
N LYS A 143 7.75 -19.59 4.62
CA LYS A 143 7.09 -19.77 5.91
C LYS A 143 6.58 -18.39 6.37
N LEU A 144 5.27 -18.32 6.62
CA LEU A 144 4.59 -17.13 7.12
C LEU A 144 4.18 -17.39 8.57
N THR A 145 4.64 -16.58 9.52
CA THR A 145 4.05 -16.55 10.88
C THR A 145 3.10 -15.37 10.93
N ILE A 146 1.80 -15.66 11.11
CA ILE A 146 0.71 -14.70 10.96
C ILE A 146 0.05 -14.47 12.34
N PRO A 147 0.02 -13.22 12.85
CA PRO A 147 -0.67 -12.90 14.10
C PRO A 147 -2.20 -13.00 13.94
N PRO A 148 -2.97 -13.24 15.03
CA PRO A 148 -4.39 -13.55 14.95
C PRO A 148 -5.23 -12.51 14.19
N VAL A 149 -4.89 -11.22 14.32
CA VAL A 149 -5.51 -10.09 13.60
C VAL A 149 -5.52 -10.23 12.07
N TYR A 150 -4.51 -10.88 11.49
CA TYR A 150 -4.41 -11.13 10.05
C TYR A 150 -4.70 -12.60 9.67
N ALA A 151 -5.23 -13.39 10.62
CA ALA A 151 -5.59 -14.79 10.46
C ALA A 151 -7.08 -15.04 10.77
N TYR A 152 -7.42 -15.40 12.02
CA TYR A 152 -8.78 -15.81 12.44
C TYR A 152 -9.29 -15.09 13.71
N GLY A 153 -8.48 -14.19 14.28
CA GLY A 153 -8.81 -13.27 15.37
C GLY A 153 -9.47 -13.89 16.60
N LYS A 154 -10.28 -13.07 17.27
CA LYS A 154 -10.94 -13.38 18.56
C LYS A 154 -12.00 -14.49 18.47
N LYS A 155 -12.31 -14.99 17.28
CA LYS A 155 -13.30 -16.05 17.03
C LYS A 155 -12.64 -17.41 16.75
N GLY A 156 -11.44 -17.43 16.16
CA GLY A 156 -10.85 -18.67 15.63
C GLY A 156 -11.66 -19.24 14.45
N LYS A 157 -11.35 -20.46 14.00
CA LYS A 157 -12.09 -21.17 12.95
C LYS A 157 -11.90 -22.68 13.04
N GLY A 158 -12.96 -23.42 13.39
CA GLY A 158 -12.97 -24.89 13.40
C GLY A 158 -11.94 -25.49 14.35
N LYS A 159 -10.81 -25.98 13.81
CA LYS A 159 -9.69 -26.53 14.59
C LYS A 159 -8.75 -25.47 15.18
N ILE A 160 -8.92 -24.20 14.80
CA ILE A 160 -8.05 -23.09 15.18
C ILE A 160 -8.69 -22.30 16.33
N PRO A 161 -8.12 -22.29 17.54
CA PRO A 161 -8.65 -21.53 18.68
C PRO A 161 -8.66 -20.00 18.45
N PRO A 162 -9.50 -19.26 19.20
CA PRO A 162 -9.40 -17.80 19.32
C PRO A 162 -7.96 -17.32 19.61
N GLU A 163 -7.61 -16.16 19.06
CA GLU A 163 -6.30 -15.49 19.27
C GLU A 163 -5.06 -16.34 18.94
N SER A 164 -5.21 -17.36 18.09
CA SER A 164 -4.08 -18.19 17.65
C SER A 164 -3.19 -17.47 16.64
N ILE A 165 -1.88 -17.43 16.93
CA ILE A 165 -0.85 -17.26 15.90
C ILE A 165 -0.80 -18.55 15.06
N VAL A 166 -0.75 -18.40 13.74
CA VAL A 166 -0.69 -19.52 12.80
C VAL A 166 0.55 -19.43 11.91
N ILE A 167 1.19 -20.57 11.67
CA ILE A 167 2.31 -20.72 10.75
C ILE A 167 1.78 -21.36 9.46
N PHE A 168 2.12 -20.80 8.31
CA PHE A 168 1.89 -21.43 7.01
C PHE A 168 3.21 -21.65 6.28
N GLU A 169 3.49 -22.89 5.89
CA GLU A 169 4.52 -23.21 4.90
C GLU A 169 3.84 -23.32 3.54
N ILE A 170 4.32 -22.57 2.54
CA ILE A 170 3.68 -22.38 1.24
C ILE A 170 4.72 -22.56 0.12
N GLU A 171 4.37 -23.30 -0.91
CA GLU A 171 5.15 -23.56 -2.11
C GLU A 171 4.39 -23.08 -3.34
N LEU A 172 4.92 -22.06 -4.01
CA LEU A 172 4.31 -21.48 -5.21
C LEU A 172 4.76 -22.27 -6.46
N LEU A 173 3.80 -22.81 -7.20
CA LEU A 173 4.04 -23.65 -8.37
C LEU A 173 3.91 -22.86 -9.68
N GLU A 174 2.86 -22.03 -9.80
CA GLU A 174 2.55 -21.27 -11.02
C GLU A 174 1.99 -19.88 -10.67
N ILE A 175 2.21 -18.91 -11.56
CA ILE A 175 1.64 -17.56 -11.47
C ILE A 175 0.92 -17.28 -12.79
N ARG A 176 -0.39 -16.99 -12.73
CA ARG A 176 -1.21 -16.55 -13.86
C ARG A 176 -1.75 -15.15 -13.62
N ASN A 177 -2.15 -14.49 -14.71
CA ASN A 177 -3.01 -13.31 -14.63
C ASN A 177 -4.34 -13.75 -14.03
N GLY A 178 -4.76 -13.14 -12.91
CA GLY A 178 -6.10 -13.30 -12.36
C GLY A 178 -7.10 -12.33 -12.99
N PRO A 179 -8.40 -12.52 -12.76
CA PRO A 179 -9.46 -11.69 -13.37
C PRO A 179 -9.45 -10.22 -12.89
N ARG A 180 -8.69 -9.90 -11.83
CA ARG A 180 -8.41 -8.52 -11.37
C ARG A 180 -6.94 -8.12 -11.55
N SER A 181 -6.25 -8.68 -12.54
CA SER A 181 -4.90 -8.26 -12.90
C SER A 181 -4.92 -6.98 -13.73
N HIS A 182 -3.82 -6.21 -13.69
CA HIS A 182 -3.64 -5.03 -14.57
C HIS A 182 -3.76 -5.40 -16.07
N ASP A 183 -3.33 -6.59 -16.45
CA ASP A 183 -3.47 -7.13 -17.81
C ASP A 183 -4.96 -7.27 -18.17
N SER A 184 -5.79 -7.82 -17.26
CA SER A 184 -7.24 -7.90 -17.43
C SER A 184 -7.95 -6.55 -17.35
N PHE A 185 -7.39 -5.57 -16.66
CA PHE A 185 -7.86 -4.18 -16.71
C PHE A 185 -7.67 -3.60 -18.12
N MET A 186 -6.49 -3.76 -18.71
CA MET A 186 -6.19 -3.34 -20.10
C MET A 186 -6.98 -4.12 -21.17
N GLU A 187 -7.56 -5.28 -20.85
CA GLU A 187 -8.48 -6.01 -21.73
C GLU A 187 -9.91 -5.45 -21.71
N MET A 188 -10.23 -4.57 -20.74
CA MET A 188 -11.54 -3.94 -20.54
C MET A 188 -11.55 -2.44 -20.81
N ASP A 189 -10.47 -1.73 -20.50
CA ASP A 189 -10.22 -0.35 -20.92
C ASP A 189 -10.07 -0.36 -22.46
N LEU A 190 -11.10 0.10 -23.18
CA LEU A 190 -11.14 0.05 -24.65
C LEU A 190 -10.67 1.37 -25.29
N ASN A 191 -10.34 2.37 -24.47
CA ASN A 191 -10.05 3.73 -24.90
C ASN A 191 -8.69 4.26 -24.41
N ASP A 192 -7.98 3.48 -23.57
CA ASP A 192 -6.70 3.77 -22.92
C ASP A 192 -6.73 4.98 -21.93
N ASP A 193 -7.88 5.29 -21.29
CA ASP A 193 -8.01 6.40 -20.31
C ASP A 193 -7.81 6.02 -18.82
N TRP A 194 -7.40 4.78 -18.55
CA TRP A 194 -6.98 4.26 -17.23
C TRP A 194 -8.10 4.11 -16.19
N LYS A 195 -9.35 4.06 -16.65
CA LYS A 195 -10.56 3.81 -15.86
C LYS A 195 -11.59 3.05 -16.70
N LEU A 196 -12.52 2.37 -16.06
CA LEU A 196 -13.55 1.57 -16.74
C LEU A 196 -14.89 2.30 -16.70
N SER A 197 -15.47 2.56 -17.87
CA SER A 197 -16.85 3.03 -17.97
C SER A 197 -17.86 1.89 -17.80
N ARG A 198 -19.11 2.24 -17.46
CA ARG A 198 -20.23 1.27 -17.38
C ARG A 198 -20.48 0.55 -18.71
N ASP A 199 -20.14 1.18 -19.84
CA ASP A 199 -20.32 0.61 -21.17
C ASP A 199 -19.23 -0.42 -21.52
N GLU A 200 -17.99 -0.19 -21.08
CA GLU A 200 -16.87 -1.12 -21.20
C GLU A 200 -17.06 -2.37 -20.34
N VAL A 201 -17.45 -2.19 -19.07
CA VAL A 201 -17.78 -3.32 -18.18
C VAL A 201 -18.96 -4.14 -18.74
N ARG A 202 -20.00 -3.49 -19.29
CA ARG A 202 -21.10 -4.19 -19.98
C ARG A 202 -20.60 -4.95 -21.22
N HIS A 203 -19.69 -4.37 -21.99
CA HIS A 203 -19.12 -4.98 -23.20
C HIS A 203 -18.26 -6.20 -22.88
N TYR A 204 -17.44 -6.15 -21.82
CA TYR A 204 -16.65 -7.28 -21.34
C TYR A 204 -17.54 -8.42 -20.82
N LEU A 205 -18.51 -8.10 -19.94
CA LEU A 205 -19.43 -9.10 -19.40
C LEU A 205 -20.22 -9.81 -20.51
N ARG A 206 -20.71 -9.08 -21.52
CA ARG A 206 -21.37 -9.67 -22.69
C ARG A 206 -20.46 -10.67 -23.40
N LYS A 207 -19.21 -10.29 -23.73
CA LYS A 207 -18.23 -11.18 -24.39
C LYS A 207 -17.99 -12.47 -23.61
N GLU A 208 -17.83 -12.38 -22.28
CA GLU A 208 -17.64 -13.57 -21.44
C GLU A 208 -18.91 -14.45 -21.39
N PHE A 209 -20.11 -13.87 -21.25
CA PHE A 209 -21.34 -14.65 -21.30
C PHE A 209 -21.60 -15.31 -22.66
N GLU A 210 -21.27 -14.65 -23.78
CA GLU A 210 -21.33 -15.21 -25.14
C GLU A 210 -20.38 -16.41 -25.30
N LYS A 211 -19.13 -16.27 -24.83
CA LYS A 211 -18.10 -17.32 -24.80
C LYS A 211 -18.51 -18.57 -24.01
N TYR A 212 -19.32 -18.41 -22.95
CA TYR A 212 -19.89 -19.52 -22.18
C TYR A 212 -21.30 -19.96 -22.65
N GLY A 213 -21.83 -19.38 -23.74
CA GLY A 213 -23.13 -19.75 -24.32
C GLY A 213 -24.35 -19.40 -23.45
N VAL A 214 -24.20 -18.44 -22.53
CA VAL A 214 -25.27 -18.05 -21.60
C VAL A 214 -26.27 -17.11 -22.31
N PRO A 215 -27.58 -17.39 -22.28
CA PRO A 215 -28.58 -16.54 -22.92
C PRO A 215 -28.60 -15.15 -22.27
N GLN A 216 -28.49 -14.12 -23.12
CA GLN A 216 -28.42 -12.73 -22.69
C GLN A 216 -29.79 -12.25 -22.18
N ASN A 217 -29.80 -11.52 -21.06
CA ASN A 217 -30.96 -10.77 -20.56
C ASN A 217 -30.46 -9.39 -20.16
N GLU A 218 -30.81 -8.37 -20.95
CA GLU A 218 -30.27 -7.01 -20.85
C GLU A 218 -30.49 -6.43 -19.44
N THR A 219 -31.71 -6.53 -18.89
CA THR A 219 -32.03 -6.05 -17.53
C THR A 219 -31.19 -6.73 -16.45
N HIS A 220 -30.83 -8.00 -16.63
CA HIS A 220 -29.98 -8.71 -15.67
C HIS A 220 -28.50 -8.27 -15.77
N GLN A 221 -28.05 -7.88 -16.96
CA GLN A 221 -26.72 -7.31 -17.18
C GLN A 221 -26.63 -5.85 -16.71
N GLU A 222 -27.68 -5.05 -16.90
CA GLU A 222 -27.75 -3.68 -16.36
C GLU A 222 -27.70 -3.67 -14.84
N ASN A 223 -28.46 -4.57 -14.19
CA ASN A 223 -28.38 -4.75 -12.74
C ASN A 223 -26.98 -5.21 -12.30
N LEU A 224 -26.38 -6.20 -12.96
CA LEU A 224 -25.02 -6.66 -12.62
C LEU A 224 -23.96 -5.56 -12.81
N VAL A 225 -24.02 -4.78 -13.89
CA VAL A 225 -23.13 -3.62 -14.10
C VAL A 225 -23.38 -2.54 -13.05
N LYS A 226 -24.62 -2.34 -12.63
CA LYS A 226 -24.93 -1.41 -11.54
C LYS A 226 -24.32 -1.90 -10.22
N ASP A 227 -24.62 -3.13 -9.80
CA ASP A 227 -24.16 -3.73 -8.54
C ASP A 227 -22.62 -3.81 -8.45
N ILE A 228 -21.92 -3.93 -9.60
CA ILE A 228 -20.46 -3.81 -9.68
C ILE A 228 -20.01 -2.39 -9.32
N PHE A 229 -20.57 -1.35 -9.94
CA PHE A 229 -20.15 0.03 -9.65
C PHE A 229 -20.53 0.44 -8.22
N ASP A 230 -21.74 0.13 -7.77
CA ASP A 230 -22.21 0.36 -6.38
C ASP A 230 -21.34 -0.36 -5.30
N HIS A 231 -20.33 -1.15 -5.70
CA HIS A 231 -19.36 -1.84 -4.84
C HIS A 231 -17.87 -1.64 -5.20
N GLU A 232 -17.54 -1.00 -6.33
CA GLU A 232 -16.15 -0.83 -6.82
C GLU A 232 -15.82 0.63 -7.23
N ASP A 233 -16.81 1.51 -7.35
CA ASP A 233 -16.69 2.97 -7.55
C ASP A 233 -16.58 3.63 -6.16
N GLU A 234 -15.36 3.86 -5.66
CA GLU A 234 -15.09 4.27 -4.28
C GLU A 234 -15.27 5.78 -4.10
N ASP A 235 -14.81 6.60 -5.06
CA ASP A 235 -14.95 8.06 -5.02
C ASP A 235 -16.23 8.61 -5.67
N HIS A 236 -17.04 7.75 -6.29
CA HIS A 236 -18.35 8.03 -6.87
C HIS A 236 -18.30 8.94 -8.12
N ASP A 237 -17.20 8.94 -8.89
CA ASP A 237 -17.09 9.69 -10.17
C ASP A 237 -17.87 9.04 -11.33
N GLY A 238 -18.30 7.79 -11.18
CA GLY A 238 -19.08 7.04 -12.18
C GLY A 238 -18.26 6.10 -13.06
N PHE A 239 -16.95 6.00 -12.82
CA PHE A 239 -16.01 5.07 -13.44
C PHE A 239 -15.46 4.08 -12.39
N ILE A 240 -14.59 3.15 -12.79
CA ILE A 240 -13.78 2.35 -11.85
C ILE A 240 -12.32 2.51 -12.28
N SER A 241 -11.50 3.22 -11.52
CA SER A 241 -10.10 3.43 -11.87
C SER A 241 -9.27 2.15 -11.77
N SER A 242 -8.09 2.13 -12.41
CA SER A 242 -7.13 1.04 -12.22
C SER A 242 -6.70 0.83 -10.76
N ARG A 243 -6.88 1.83 -9.87
CA ARG A 243 -6.61 1.70 -8.44
C ARG A 243 -7.70 0.88 -7.76
N GLU A 244 -8.96 1.28 -7.88
CA GLU A 244 -10.10 0.63 -7.22
C GLU A 244 -10.27 -0.81 -7.70
N PHE A 245 -10.17 -1.04 -9.01
CA PHE A 245 -10.22 -2.38 -9.60
C PHE A 245 -9.20 -3.36 -8.98
N THR A 246 -8.04 -2.86 -8.58
CA THR A 246 -6.93 -3.64 -8.02
C THR A 246 -6.98 -3.72 -6.49
N TYR A 247 -7.66 -2.79 -5.79
CA TYR A 247 -7.48 -2.56 -4.36
C TYR A 247 -8.80 -2.47 -3.59
N LYS A 248 -9.10 -3.50 -2.78
CA LYS A 248 -10.25 -3.49 -1.86
C LYS A 248 -9.93 -2.87 -0.50
N HIS A 249 -10.38 -1.63 -0.29
CA HIS A 249 -10.27 -0.89 0.97
C HIS A 249 -11.41 -1.18 1.97
N ASP A 250 -11.94 -2.41 2.11
CA ASP A 250 -12.73 -2.74 3.31
C ASP A 250 -11.89 -2.50 4.58
N GLU A 251 -12.28 -1.47 5.32
CA GLU A 251 -11.74 -1.06 6.61
C GLU A 251 -12.15 -2.07 7.71
N LEU A 252 -11.45 -2.04 8.85
CA LEU A 252 -11.54 -3.02 9.94
C LEU A 252 -12.24 -2.49 11.20
#